data_AF-A0A452YC14-F1
#
_entry.id   AF-A0A452YC14-F1
#
_cell.length_a   1.000
_cell.length_b   1.000
_cell.length_c   1.000
_cell.angle_alpha   90.00
_cell.angle_beta   90.00
_cell.angle_gamma   90.00
#
_symmetry.space_group_name_H-M   'P 1'
#
loop_
_entity.id
_entity.type
_entity.pdbx_description
1 polymer ?
#
loop_
_entity_poly.entity_id
_entity_poly.type
_entity_poly.pdbx_seq_one_letter_code
_entity_poly.pdbx_strand_id
1 'polypeptide(L)'
;RKWFLEKIGHEGLNNLLKAYEDKSAFAMCIFSLALGPEEEPITFVGKTAGKIVPARGPADFGWDPVFQPDGFEQTYAEMPKSEKNQISHRGRALALVKEHFASANYEVQGDGLA
;
A
#
# COMPACT_ATOMS: atom_id res chain seq x y z
N ARG A 1 -0.72 13.89 4.33
CA ARG A 1 -1.35 14.60 3.19
C ARG A 1 -0.70 14.10 1.89
N LYS A 2 -1.47 13.85 0.82
CA LYS A 2 -0.98 13.36 -0.49
C LYS A 2 -0.85 14.53 -1.48
N TRP A 3 0.21 15.32 -1.33
CA TRP A 3 0.34 16.63 -2.00
C TRP A 3 0.39 16.56 -3.53
N PHE A 4 1.18 15.63 -4.10
CA PHE A 4 1.27 15.50 -5.55
C PHE A 4 -0.08 15.18 -6.17
N LEU A 5 -0.75 14.13 -5.71
CA LEU A 5 -2.07 13.78 -6.22
C LEU A 5 -3.08 14.94 -6.07
N GLU A 6 -3.08 15.66 -4.94
CA GLU A 6 -3.95 16.81 -4.74
C GLU A 6 -3.68 17.96 -5.73
N LYS A 7 -2.40 18.24 -6.01
CA LYS A 7 -2.01 19.42 -6.81
C LYS A 7 -2.04 19.19 -8.31
N ILE A 8 -1.69 17.98 -8.75
CA ILE A 8 -1.51 17.70 -10.18
C ILE A 8 -2.41 16.58 -10.70
N GLY A 9 -3.18 15.91 -9.83
CA GLY A 9 -4.10 14.85 -10.22
C GLY A 9 -3.40 13.62 -10.82
N HIS A 10 -4.20 12.66 -11.32
CA HIS A 10 -3.68 11.44 -11.94
C HIS A 10 -2.93 11.70 -13.25
N GLU A 11 -3.39 12.68 -14.03
CA GLU A 11 -2.73 13.09 -15.27
C GLU A 11 -1.37 13.71 -14.97
N GLY A 12 -1.29 14.60 -13.98
CA GLY A 12 -0.03 15.21 -13.57
C GLY A 12 0.97 14.19 -13.04
N LEU A 13 0.52 13.21 -12.26
CA LEU A 13 1.39 12.10 -11.82
C LEU A 13 2.03 11.35 -13.00
N ASN A 14 1.28 11.13 -14.08
CA ASN A 14 1.82 10.55 -15.31
C ASN A 14 2.76 11.53 -16.03
N ASN A 15 2.40 12.81 -16.11
CA ASN A 15 3.20 13.84 -16.77
C ASN A 15 4.58 14.02 -16.14
N LEU A 16 4.71 13.86 -14.81
CA LEU A 16 6.00 13.87 -14.12
C LEU A 16 6.99 12.85 -14.67
N LEU A 17 6.49 11.72 -15.17
CA LEU A 17 7.32 10.64 -15.69
C LEU A 17 7.47 10.72 -17.21
N LYS A 18 6.80 11.63 -17.92
CA LYS A 18 6.74 11.64 -19.40
C LYS A 18 8.12 11.63 -20.08
N ALA A 19 9.10 12.30 -19.50
CA ALA A 19 10.47 12.39 -20.03
C ALA A 19 11.34 11.14 -19.76
N TYR A 20 10.89 10.20 -18.94
CA TYR A 20 11.65 9.04 -18.51
C TYR A 20 11.11 7.77 -19.16
N GLU A 21 11.95 6.91 -19.70
CA GLU A 21 11.51 5.62 -20.25
C GLU A 21 11.07 4.66 -19.13
N ASP A 22 11.80 4.64 -18.02
CA ASP A 22 11.48 3.82 -16.87
C ASP A 22 10.23 4.34 -16.15
N LYS A 23 9.21 3.48 -16.08
CA LYS A 23 7.96 3.72 -15.36
C LYS A 23 7.83 2.85 -14.11
N SER A 24 8.88 2.11 -13.75
CA SER A 24 8.88 1.25 -12.58
C SER A 24 8.61 2.06 -11.31
N ALA A 25 7.85 1.48 -10.41
CA ALA A 25 7.48 2.08 -9.14
C ALA A 25 7.18 0.98 -8.12
N PHE A 26 7.03 1.37 -6.86
CA PHE A 26 6.46 0.48 -5.86
C PHE A 26 5.49 1.23 -4.96
N ALA A 27 4.46 0.52 -4.51
CA ALA A 27 3.65 0.95 -3.38
C ALA A 27 4.27 0.39 -2.10
N MET A 28 4.37 1.21 -1.04
CA MET A 28 4.92 0.81 0.25
C MET A 28 3.95 1.16 1.38
N CYS A 29 3.76 0.22 2.30
CA CYS A 29 3.06 0.42 3.57
C CYS A 29 4.03 0.08 4.69
N ILE A 30 4.05 0.92 5.72
CA ILE A 30 4.86 0.73 6.91
C ILE A 30 3.92 0.78 8.11
N PHE A 31 3.90 -0.28 8.92
CA PHE A 31 3.36 -0.26 10.27
C PHE A 31 4.52 -0.18 11.25
N SER A 32 4.44 0.66 12.27
CA SER A 32 5.41 0.72 13.34
C SER A 32 4.70 0.58 14.68
N LEU A 33 5.20 -0.31 15.52
CA LEU A 33 4.65 -0.65 16.83
C LEU A 33 5.72 -0.41 17.90
N ALA A 34 5.42 0.43 18.89
CA ALA A 34 6.21 0.56 20.11
C ALA A 34 5.37 0.05 21.27
N LEU A 35 5.93 -0.82 22.12
CA LEU A 35 5.23 -1.41 23.27
C LEU A 35 5.28 -0.51 24.50
N GLY A 36 6.18 0.47 24.52
CA GLY A 36 6.31 1.43 25.60
C GLY A 36 7.10 2.68 25.17
N PRO A 37 7.16 3.71 26.03
CA PRO A 37 7.79 4.99 25.72
C PRO A 37 9.30 4.91 25.39
N GLU A 38 10.00 3.92 25.96
CA GLU A 38 11.45 3.73 25.84
C GLU A 38 11.83 2.56 24.90
N GLU A 39 10.84 1.90 24.27
CA GLU A 39 11.11 0.79 23.37
C GLU A 39 11.26 1.26 21.92
N GLU A 40 12.30 0.74 21.26
CA GLU A 40 12.52 0.98 19.83
C GLU A 40 11.36 0.41 19.00
N PRO A 41 10.76 1.21 18.09
CA PRO A 41 9.62 0.75 17.31
C PRO A 41 9.96 -0.43 16.39
N ILE A 42 9.22 -1.53 16.54
CA ILE A 42 9.25 -2.64 15.59
C ILE A 42 8.52 -2.19 14.33
N THR A 43 9.20 -2.27 13.18
CA THR A 43 8.69 -1.75 11.92
C THR A 43 8.48 -2.85 10.88
N PHE A 44 7.26 -2.92 10.35
CA PHE A 44 6.80 -3.90 9.37
C PHE A 44 6.60 -3.23 8.02
N VAL A 45 7.36 -3.66 7.02
CA VAL A 45 7.38 -3.02 5.69
C VAL A 45 6.81 -3.96 4.65
N GLY A 46 5.67 -3.58 4.07
CA GLY A 46 5.10 -4.25 2.91
C GLY A 46 5.33 -3.43 1.65
N LYS A 47 5.85 -4.08 0.60
CA LYS A 47 6.09 -3.47 -0.71
C LYS A 47 5.44 -4.28 -1.82
N THR A 48 4.90 -3.59 -2.82
CA THR A 48 4.45 -4.19 -4.08
C THR A 48 5.07 -3.42 -5.23
N ALA A 49 5.88 -4.10 -6.03
CA ALA A 49 6.46 -3.55 -7.25
C ALA A 49 5.40 -3.46 -8.36
N GLY A 50 5.63 -2.56 -9.30
CA GLY A 50 4.71 -2.26 -10.38
C GLY A 50 5.26 -1.16 -11.27
N LYS A 51 4.34 -0.53 -12.00
CA LYS A 51 4.63 0.58 -12.89
C LYS A 51 3.54 1.64 -12.85
N ILE A 52 3.93 2.88 -13.14
CA ILE A 52 3.01 3.99 -13.33
C ILE A 52 2.46 3.95 -14.76
N VAL A 53 1.14 4.03 -14.87
CA VAL A 53 0.40 3.94 -16.14
C VAL A 53 -0.63 5.06 -16.25
N PRO A 54 -1.10 5.39 -17.48
CA PRO A 54 -2.26 6.26 -17.66
C PRO A 54 -3.43 5.77 -16.83
N ALA A 55 -4.15 6.71 -16.23
CA ALA A 55 -5.19 6.42 -15.25
C ALA A 55 -6.30 5.54 -15.85
N ARG A 56 -6.63 4.43 -15.17
CA ARG A 56 -7.76 3.54 -15.50
C ARG A 56 -8.51 3.09 -14.25
N GLY A 57 -9.80 2.81 -14.39
CA GLY A 57 -10.68 2.42 -13.28
C GLY A 57 -11.23 3.62 -12.47
N PRO A 58 -12.04 3.36 -11.43
CA PRO A 58 -12.66 4.39 -10.60
C PRO A 58 -11.63 5.23 -9.81
N ALA A 59 -11.81 6.54 -9.80
CA ALA A 59 -10.92 7.48 -9.11
C ALA A 59 -11.24 7.66 -7.60
N ASP A 60 -11.97 6.72 -7.01
CA ASP A 60 -12.53 6.84 -5.65
C ASP A 60 -11.46 6.74 -4.55
N PHE A 61 -10.31 6.12 -4.86
CA PHE A 61 -9.27 5.86 -3.87
C PHE A 61 -7.86 6.25 -4.32
N GLY A 62 -7.50 7.51 -4.05
CA GLY A 62 -6.11 7.96 -4.10
C GLY A 62 -5.45 7.77 -5.47
N TRP A 63 -4.24 7.21 -5.48
CA TRP A 63 -3.42 7.04 -6.69
C TRP A 63 -3.62 5.68 -7.36
N ASP A 64 -4.54 4.85 -6.86
CA ASP A 64 -4.80 3.51 -7.40
C ASP A 64 -4.99 3.48 -8.93
N PRO A 65 -5.66 4.46 -9.58
CA PRO A 65 -5.85 4.45 -11.03
C PRO A 65 -4.56 4.50 -11.84
N VAL A 66 -3.44 4.96 -11.27
CA VAL A 66 -2.18 5.13 -12.02
C VAL A 66 -1.14 4.06 -11.67
N PHE A 67 -1.46 3.10 -10.80
CA PHE A 67 -0.52 2.06 -10.39
C PHE A 67 -0.97 0.69 -10.88
N GLN A 68 -0.18 0.08 -11.76
CA GLN A 68 -0.35 -1.30 -12.22
C GLN A 68 0.70 -2.18 -11.51
N PRO A 69 0.30 -3.12 -10.62
CA PRO A 69 1.23 -4.02 -9.97
C PRO A 69 1.84 -5.02 -10.96
N ASP A 70 3.06 -5.46 -10.69
CA ASP A 70 3.73 -6.46 -11.53
C ASP A 70 2.95 -7.78 -11.55
N GLY A 71 2.85 -8.40 -12.73
CA GLY A 71 2.10 -9.64 -12.95
C GLY A 71 0.60 -9.44 -13.23
N PHE A 72 0.13 -8.19 -13.32
CA PHE A 72 -1.26 -7.86 -13.61
C PHE A 72 -1.36 -6.83 -14.74
N GLU A 73 -2.46 -6.84 -15.49
CA GLU A 73 -2.78 -5.83 -16.50
C GLU A 73 -3.74 -4.73 -16.00
N GLN A 74 -4.39 -4.99 -14.86
CA GLN A 74 -5.29 -4.07 -14.19
C GLN A 74 -4.50 -3.09 -13.31
N THR A 75 -4.96 -1.84 -13.23
CA THR A 75 -4.55 -0.93 -12.16
C THR A 75 -5.17 -1.38 -10.84
N TYR A 76 -4.64 -0.90 -9.71
CA TYR A 76 -5.28 -1.15 -8.41
C TYR A 76 -6.74 -0.68 -8.34
N ALA A 77 -7.13 0.33 -9.12
CA ALA A 77 -8.51 0.80 -9.16
C ALA A 77 -9.42 -0.15 -9.95
N GLU A 78 -8.89 -0.84 -10.96
CA GLU A 78 -9.62 -1.83 -11.76
C GLU A 78 -9.74 -3.19 -11.08
N MET A 79 -8.96 -3.45 -10.02
CA MET A 79 -8.97 -4.73 -9.31
C MET A 79 -10.14 -4.84 -8.32
N PRO A 80 -10.81 -6.00 -8.24
CA PRO A 80 -11.67 -6.32 -7.12
C PRO A 80 -10.93 -6.18 -5.79
N LYS A 81 -11.61 -5.65 -4.77
CA LYS A 81 -11.01 -5.41 -3.45
C LYS A 81 -10.40 -6.67 -2.83
N SER A 82 -11.02 -7.83 -3.04
CA SER A 82 -10.54 -9.14 -2.58
C SER A 82 -9.19 -9.49 -3.19
N GLU A 83 -9.02 -9.33 -4.50
CA GLU A 83 -7.77 -9.62 -5.22
C GLU A 83 -6.67 -8.62 -4.86
N LYS A 84 -7.00 -7.32 -4.87
CA LYS A 84 -6.07 -6.28 -4.46
C LYS A 84 -5.52 -6.54 -3.05
N ASN A 85 -6.37 -6.94 -2.11
CA ASN A 85 -5.96 -7.19 -0.73
C ASN A 85 -4.90 -8.30 -0.61
N GLN A 86 -4.93 -9.32 -1.48
CA GLN A 86 -3.95 -10.42 -1.48
C GLN A 86 -2.55 -9.97 -1.88
N ILE A 87 -2.45 -9.00 -2.80
CA ILE A 87 -1.15 -8.55 -3.34
C ILE A 87 -0.69 -7.19 -2.81
N SER A 88 -1.57 -6.45 -2.15
CA SER A 88 -1.31 -5.07 -1.76
C SER A 88 -0.17 -4.95 -0.75
N HIS A 89 0.64 -3.92 -0.92
CA HIS A 89 1.66 -3.47 0.03
C HIS A 89 1.14 -3.39 1.47
N ARG A 90 -0.11 -2.93 1.68
CA ARG A 90 -0.73 -2.93 3.01
C ARG A 90 -1.05 -4.34 3.52
N GLY A 91 -1.61 -5.21 2.69
CA GLY A 91 -1.86 -6.61 3.03
C GLY A 91 -0.57 -7.35 3.41
N ARG A 92 0.50 -7.13 2.65
CA ARG A 92 1.85 -7.66 2.94
C ARG A 92 2.40 -7.15 4.27
N ALA A 93 2.30 -5.85 4.54
CA ALA A 93 2.75 -5.28 5.82
C ALA A 93 1.95 -5.85 7.00
N LEU A 94 0.63 -6.00 6.82
CA LEU A 94 -0.25 -6.55 7.86
C LEU A 94 0.00 -8.05 8.11
N ALA A 95 0.40 -8.81 7.08
CA ALA A 95 0.79 -10.20 7.25
C ALA A 95 1.99 -10.34 8.19
N LEU A 96 3.00 -9.47 8.04
CA LEU A 96 4.16 -9.41 8.94
C LEU A 96 3.76 -9.06 10.38
N VAL A 97 2.82 -8.13 10.55
CA VAL A 97 2.26 -7.81 11.88
C VAL A 97 1.59 -9.06 12.47
N LYS A 98 0.73 -9.74 11.71
CA LYS A 98 0.05 -10.96 12.19
C LYS A 98 1.04 -12.05 12.60
N GLU A 99 2.08 -12.26 11.80
CA GLU A 99 3.15 -13.22 12.09
C GLU A 99 3.89 -12.86 13.38
N HIS A 100 4.25 -11.59 13.56
CA HIS A 100 4.88 -11.11 14.80
C HIS A 100 4.01 -11.42 16.02
N PHE A 101 2.72 -11.08 15.96
CA PHE A 101 1.81 -11.31 17.07
C PHE A 101 1.62 -12.80 17.39
N ALA A 102 1.52 -13.65 16.37
CA ALA A 102 1.41 -15.09 16.53
C ALA A 102 2.68 -15.72 17.14
N SER A 103 3.85 -15.23 16.75
CA SER A 103 5.14 -15.75 17.24
C SER A 103 5.46 -15.36 18.69
N ALA A 104 4.95 -14.21 19.13
CA ALA A 104 5.31 -13.62 20.41
C ALA A 104 4.31 -13.93 21.54
N ASN A 105 3.31 -14.80 21.31
CA ASN A 105 2.29 -15.21 22.29
C ASN A 105 1.62 -14.03 23.02
N TYR A 106 1.38 -12.92 22.31
CA TYR A 106 0.65 -11.80 22.92
C TYR A 106 -0.77 -12.24 23.26
N GLU A 107 -1.18 -12.05 24.52
CA GLU A 107 -2.58 -12.15 24.90
C GLU A 107 -3.32 -10.91 24.36
N VAL A 108 -4.22 -11.13 23.41
CA VAL A 108 -5.16 -10.09 23.00
C VAL A 108 -6.10 -9.87 24.17
N GLN A 109 -5.97 -8.75 24.88
CA GLN A 109 -7.03 -8.30 25.78
C GLN A 109 -8.24 -7.98 24.92
N GLY A 110 -9.19 -8.91 24.87
CA GLY A 110 -10.48 -8.68 24.25
C GLY A 110 -11.17 -7.53 24.97
N ASP A 111 -11.42 -6.45 24.24
CA ASP A 111 -12.44 -5.48 24.57
C ASP A 111 -13.76 -6.24 24.61
N GLY A 112 -14.29 -6.48 25.82
CA GLY A 112 -15.46 -7.29 26.11
C GLY A 112 -16.77 -6.76 25.52
N LEU A 113 -16.85 -6.69 24.20
CA LEU A 113 -18.03 -6.41 23.41
C LEU A 113 -18.22 -7.57 22.44
N ALA A 114 -19.01 -8.53 22.93
CA ALA A 114 -19.76 -9.47 22.10
C ALA A 114 -20.85 -8.73 21.32
#